data_AF-A0A820ERF7-F1
#
_entry.id   AF-A0A820ERF7-F1
#
_cell.length_a   1.000
_cell.length_b   1.000
_cell.length_c   1.000
_cell.angle_alpha   90.00
_cell.angle_beta   90.00
_cell.angle_gamma   90.00
#
_symmetry.space_group_name_H-M   'P 1'
#
loop_
_entity.id
_entity.type
_entity.pdbx_description
1 polymer ?
#
loop_
_entity_poly.entity_id
_entity_poly.type
_entity_poly.pdbx_seq_one_letter_code
_entity_poly.pdbx_strand_id
1 'polypeptide(L)'
;MTYKSYCTPLELLNLLIERYNIPEPASSYLYTEQQLKKFRKEYVQPVKLRVLNVIRQWVDKYFSDLVESNDHILDQLRTFLQSVSDTGGLYQFKTSILKLIDKQV
;
A
#
# COMPACT_ATOMS: atom_id res chain seq x y z
N MET A 1 -16.87 -0.91 1.48
CA MET A 1 -16.49 -0.29 0.18
C MET A 1 -17.14 -1.13 -0.93
N THR A 2 -17.47 -0.60 -2.10
CA THR A 2 -18.28 -1.32 -3.11
C THR A 2 -17.46 -2.24 -4.04
N TYR A 3 -16.17 -2.47 -3.77
CA TYR A 3 -15.30 -3.23 -4.67
C TYR A 3 -15.69 -4.71 -4.83
N LYS A 4 -16.36 -5.27 -3.80
CA LYS A 4 -16.76 -6.69 -3.75
C LYS A 4 -17.71 -7.11 -4.88
N SER A 5 -18.27 -6.18 -5.66
CA SER A 5 -19.09 -6.50 -6.84
C SER A 5 -18.27 -6.81 -8.11
N TYR A 6 -16.96 -6.54 -8.12
CA TYR A 6 -16.12 -6.71 -9.31
C TYR A 6 -14.71 -7.24 -9.01
N CYS A 7 -14.33 -7.43 -7.75
CA CYS A 7 -13.00 -7.90 -7.34
C CYS A 7 -13.05 -8.49 -5.94
N THR A 8 -12.25 -9.52 -5.67
CA THR A 8 -12.11 -10.11 -4.33
C THR A 8 -11.19 -9.27 -3.43
N PRO A 9 -11.27 -9.41 -2.10
CA PRO A 9 -10.33 -8.75 -1.18
C PRO A 9 -8.87 -9.03 -1.51
N LEU A 10 -8.53 -10.29 -1.80
CA LEU A 10 -7.17 -10.69 -2.13
C LEU A 10 -6.66 -10.05 -3.43
N GLU A 11 -7.48 -10.06 -4.49
CA GLU A 11 -7.15 -9.39 -5.75
C GLU A 11 -6.97 -7.88 -5.56
N LEU A 12 -7.83 -7.23 -4.77
CA LEU A 12 -7.69 -5.82 -4.45
C LEU A 12 -6.36 -5.54 -3.74
N LEU A 13 -6.00 -6.35 -2.74
CA LEU A 13 -4.73 -6.21 -2.03
C LEU A 13 -3.54 -6.35 -3.00
N ASN A 14 -3.56 -7.37 -3.88
CA ASN A 14 -2.51 -7.58 -4.87
C ASN A 14 -2.36 -6.38 -5.82
N LEU A 15 -3.46 -5.84 -6.33
CA LEU A 15 -3.47 -4.66 -7.21
C LEU A 15 -2.95 -3.41 -6.49
N LEU A 16 -3.25 -3.24 -5.20
CA LEU A 16 -2.72 -2.14 -4.39
C LEU A 16 -1.21 -2.28 -4.17
N ILE A 17 -0.73 -3.49 -3.89
CA ILE A 17 0.70 -3.79 -3.74
C ILE A 17 1.45 -3.52 -5.06
N GLU A 18 0.91 -3.99 -6.19
CA GLU A 18 1.46 -3.71 -7.51
C GLU A 18 1.53 -2.20 -7.76
N ARG A 19 0.45 -1.48 -7.45
CA ARG A 19 0.40 -0.02 -7.61
C ARG A 19 1.41 0.72 -6.73
N TYR A 20 1.71 0.19 -5.54
CA TYR A 20 2.73 0.74 -4.65
C TYR A 20 4.14 0.52 -5.19
N ASN A 21 4.40 -0.65 -5.78
CA ASN A 21 5.69 -1.07 -6.32
C ASN A 21 5.95 -0.50 -7.73
N ILE A 22 5.96 0.84 -7.83
CA ILE A 22 6.29 1.53 -9.09
C ILE A 22 7.75 1.24 -9.46
N PRO A 23 8.02 0.62 -10.62
CA PRO A 23 9.39 0.38 -11.08
C PRO A 23 10.08 1.70 -11.45
N GLU A 24 11.41 1.71 -11.37
CA GLU A 24 12.17 2.81 -11.97
C GLU A 24 11.97 2.83 -13.50
N PRO A 25 12.04 4.01 -14.14
CA PRO A 25 11.91 4.09 -15.59
C PRO A 25 12.93 3.18 -16.28
N ALA A 26 12.49 2.31 -17.19
CA ALA A 26 13.37 1.36 -17.90
C ALA A 26 14.50 2.05 -18.68
N SER A 27 14.27 3.29 -19.10
CA SER A 27 15.26 4.15 -19.73
C SER A 27 15.88 5.14 -18.73
N SER A 28 16.16 4.72 -17.50
CA SER A 28 16.72 5.58 -16.44
C SER A 28 17.99 6.31 -16.89
N TYR A 29 18.82 5.66 -17.72
CA TYR A 29 20.02 6.24 -18.32
C TYR A 29 19.75 7.38 -19.33
N LEU A 30 18.52 7.50 -19.84
CA LEU A 30 18.09 8.63 -20.68
C LEU A 30 17.62 9.84 -19.86
N TYR A 31 17.49 9.70 -18.53
CA TYR A 31 17.04 10.75 -17.65
C TYR A 31 18.17 11.25 -16.76
N THR A 32 18.16 12.56 -16.50
CA THR A 32 19.05 13.16 -15.53
C THR A 32 18.65 12.77 -14.10
N GLU A 33 19.62 12.79 -13.17
CA GLU A 33 19.37 12.61 -11.74
C GLU A 33 18.28 13.55 -11.20
N GLN A 34 18.21 14.78 -11.71
CA GLN A 34 17.18 15.75 -11.32
C GLN A 34 15.78 15.31 -11.77
N GLN A 35 15.64 14.80 -12.99
CA GLN A 35 14.36 14.29 -13.50
C GLN A 35 13.91 13.06 -12.71
N LEU A 36 14.83 12.13 -12.40
CA LEU A 36 14.53 10.96 -11.58
C LEU A 36 14.11 11.36 -10.16
N LYS A 37 14.80 12.31 -9.53
CA LYS A 37 14.40 12.87 -8.22
C LYS A 37 13.01 13.51 -8.28
N LYS A 38 12.70 14.26 -9.34
CA LYS A 38 11.38 14.86 -9.56
C LYS A 38 10.30 13.79 -9.70
N PHE A 39 10.53 12.75 -10.50
CA PHE A 39 9.63 11.60 -10.65
C PHE A 39 9.34 10.91 -9.31
N ARG A 40 10.39 10.61 -8.53
CA ARG A 40 10.23 10.01 -7.19
C ARG A 40 9.38 10.89 -6.28
N LYS A 41 9.65 12.20 -6.26
CA LYS A 41 8.98 13.16 -5.36
C LYS A 41 7.55 13.49 -5.77
N GLU A 42 7.30 13.72 -7.04
CA GLU A 42 6.02 14.24 -7.54
C GLU A 42 5.05 13.15 -8.00
N TYR A 43 5.54 11.95 -8.32
CA TYR A 43 4.71 10.84 -8.77
C TYR A 43 4.76 9.65 -7.82
N VAL A 44 5.94 9.08 -7.56
CA VAL A 44 6.06 7.84 -6.78
C VAL A 44 5.57 8.04 -5.35
N GLN A 45 6.07 9.08 -4.67
CA GLN A 45 5.73 9.35 -3.28
C GLN A 45 4.22 9.59 -3.07
N PRO A 46 3.52 10.43 -3.87
CA PRO A 46 2.07 10.60 -3.75
C PRO A 46 1.28 9.32 -4.00
N VAL A 47 1.68 8.48 -4.96
CA VAL A 47 1.00 7.21 -5.22
C VAL A 47 1.14 6.28 -4.02
N LYS A 48 2.36 6.10 -3.51
CA LYS A 48 2.62 5.26 -2.34
C LYS A 48 1.81 5.69 -1.12
N LEU A 49 1.74 6.99 -0.85
CA LEU A 49 0.92 7.54 0.24
C LEU A 49 -0.58 7.28 0.03
N ARG A 50 -1.09 7.42 -1.20
CA ARG A 50 -2.51 7.13 -1.50
C ARG A 50 -2.84 5.66 -1.32
N VAL A 51 -1.97 4.75 -1.76
CA VAL A 51 -2.16 3.30 -1.52
C VAL A 51 -2.24 3.00 -0.03
N LEU A 52 -1.30 3.51 0.76
CA LEU A 52 -1.33 3.33 2.22
C LEU A 52 -2.59 3.94 2.84
N ASN A 53 -3.07 5.08 2.34
CA ASN A 53 -4.31 5.68 2.82
C ASN A 53 -5.55 4.82 2.51
N VAL A 54 -5.62 4.23 1.32
CA VAL A 54 -6.69 3.28 0.95
C VAL A 54 -6.67 2.09 1.89
N ILE A 55 -5.51 1.49 2.12
CA ILE A 55 -5.34 0.37 3.06
C ILE A 55 -5.74 0.78 4.48
N ARG A 56 -5.30 1.95 4.94
CA ARG A 56 -5.67 2.47 6.27
C ARG A 56 -7.19 2.58 6.41
N GLN A 57 -7.86 3.18 5.43
CA GLN A 57 -9.33 3.29 5.42
C GLN A 57 -10.00 1.92 5.35
N TRP A 58 -9.41 0.98 4.61
CA TRP A 58 -9.92 -0.37 4.47
C TRP A 58 -9.89 -1.12 5.81
N VAL A 59 -8.76 -1.10 6.51
CA VAL A 59 -8.59 -1.66 7.87
C VAL A 59 -9.49 -0.95 8.89
N ASP A 60 -9.59 0.38 8.84
CA ASP A 60 -10.34 1.17 9.82
C ASP A 60 -11.87 0.96 9.72
N LYS A 61 -12.40 0.86 8.49
CA LYS A 61 -13.86 0.90 8.25
C LYS A 61 -14.47 -0.41 7.76
N TYR A 62 -13.68 -1.29 7.17
CA TYR A 62 -14.17 -2.53 6.56
C TYR A 62 -13.27 -3.72 6.93
N PHE A 63 -12.84 -3.76 8.19
CA PHE A 63 -11.98 -4.84 8.71
C PHE A 63 -12.59 -6.23 8.50
N SER A 64 -13.92 -6.36 8.52
CA SER A 64 -14.61 -7.63 8.29
C SER A 64 -14.25 -8.26 6.95
N ASP A 65 -14.02 -7.47 5.90
CA ASP A 65 -13.58 -7.96 4.59
C ASP A 65 -12.25 -8.74 4.64
N LEU A 66 -11.37 -8.35 5.57
CA LEU A 66 -10.03 -8.93 5.77
C LEU A 66 -10.07 -10.20 6.62
N VAL A 67 -11.10 -10.38 7.47
CA VAL A 67 -11.23 -11.56 8.34
C VAL A 67 -12.14 -12.61 7.70
N GLU A 68 -13.14 -12.19 6.92
CA GLU A 68 -14.07 -13.08 6.22
C GLU A 68 -13.38 -13.95 5.15
N SER A 69 -12.21 -13.53 4.63
CA SER A 69 -11.57 -14.11 3.44
C SER A 69 -10.42 -15.10 3.74
N ASN A 70 -10.41 -15.74 4.91
CA ASN A 70 -9.32 -16.55 5.48
C ASN A 70 -8.09 -15.73 5.91
N ASP A 71 -7.36 -16.22 6.93
CA ASP A 71 -6.22 -15.55 7.60
C ASP A 71 -5.11 -15.06 6.64
N HIS A 72 -5.00 -15.66 5.45
CA HIS A 72 -3.93 -15.38 4.50
C HIS A 72 -3.88 -13.90 4.04
N ILE A 73 -5.02 -13.20 3.96
CA ILE A 73 -5.02 -11.79 3.50
C ILE A 73 -4.41 -10.85 4.55
N LEU A 74 -4.65 -11.09 5.84
CA LEU A 74 -4.06 -10.29 6.91
C LEU A 74 -2.56 -10.54 7.01
N ASP A 75 -2.13 -11.79 6.86
CA ASP A 75 -0.71 -12.14 6.81
C ASP A 75 -0.02 -11.45 5.63
N GLN A 76 -0.60 -11.52 4.43
CA GLN A 76 -0.05 -10.86 3.26
C GLN A 76 -0.01 -9.33 3.42
N LEU A 77 -1.03 -8.73 4.03
CA LEU A 77 -1.05 -7.31 4.33
C LEU A 77 0.06 -6.95 5.33
N ARG A 78 0.27 -7.75 6.38
CA ARG A 78 1.35 -7.54 7.36
C ARG A 78 2.73 -7.67 6.69
N THR A 79 2.94 -8.68 5.85
CA THR A 79 4.17 -8.84 5.06
C THR A 79 4.41 -7.64 4.14
N PHE A 80 3.38 -7.17 3.44
CA PHE A 80 3.48 -5.96 2.62
C PHE A 80 3.87 -4.74 3.46
N LEU A 81 3.21 -4.52 4.60
CA LEU A 81 3.52 -3.39 5.48
C LEU A 81 4.95 -3.45 6.01
N GLN A 82 5.49 -4.65 6.26
CA GLN A 82 6.90 -4.81 6.63
C GLN A 82 7.86 -4.34 5.52
N SER A 83 7.51 -4.53 4.24
CA SER A 83 8.31 -4.05 3.10
C SER A 83 8.27 -2.52 2.87
N VAL A 84 7.33 -1.82 3.51
CA VAL A 84 7.22 -0.36 3.44
C VAL A 84 8.39 0.29 4.19
N SER A 85 8.95 1.36 3.60
CA SER A 85 10.10 2.10 4.14
C SER A 85 9.93 2.49 5.61
N ASP A 86 10.99 2.28 6.39
CA ASP A 86 11.07 2.63 7.82
C ASP A 86 11.45 4.09 8.09
N THR A 87 11.28 4.97 7.09
CA THR A 87 11.60 6.40 7.22
C THR A 87 10.51 7.31 6.67
N GLY A 88 10.49 8.54 7.16
CA GLY A 88 9.61 9.61 6.68
C GLY A 88 8.11 9.33 6.86
N GLY A 89 7.30 9.95 6.00
CA GLY A 89 5.84 9.86 6.09
C GLY A 89 5.30 8.44 5.85
N LEU A 90 5.97 7.62 5.03
CA LEU A 90 5.52 6.24 4.77
C LEU A 90 5.57 5.39 6.05
N TYR A 91 6.60 5.57 6.88
CA TYR A 91 6.72 4.90 8.17
C TYR A 91 5.60 5.28 9.14
N GLN A 92 5.21 6.55 9.19
CA GLN A 92 4.08 7.01 10.02
C GLN A 92 2.76 6.36 9.59
N PHE A 93 2.53 6.22 8.28
CA PHE A 93 1.37 5.51 7.75
C PHE A 93 1.44 4.01 8.05
N LYS A 94 2.56 3.34 7.78
CA LYS A 94 2.80 1.91 8.10
C LYS A 94 2.46 1.63 9.56
N THR A 95 3.06 2.38 10.49
CA THR A 95 2.84 2.19 11.93
C THR A 95 1.41 2.50 12.36
N SER A 96 0.76 3.51 11.77
CA SER A 96 -0.67 3.77 12.02
C SER A 96 -1.55 2.61 11.57
N ILE A 97 -1.25 1.99 10.44
CA ILE A 97 -2.05 0.86 9.93
C ILE A 97 -1.84 -0.37 10.81
N LEU A 98 -0.59 -0.71 11.14
CA LEU A 98 -0.28 -1.85 12.02
C LEU A 98 -1.00 -1.72 13.38
N LYS A 99 -0.97 -0.53 14.00
CA LYS A 99 -1.70 -0.26 15.24
C LYS A 99 -3.22 -0.43 15.10
N LEU A 100 -3.79 -0.10 13.94
CA LEU A 100 -5.22 -0.32 13.68
C LEU A 100 -5.53 -1.81 13.57
N ILE A 101 -4.68 -2.59 12.88
CA ILE A 101 -4.84 -4.04 12.79
C ILE A 101 -4.76 -4.66 14.18
N ASP A 102 -3.74 -4.30 14.98
CA ASP A 102 -3.53 -4.86 16.32
C ASP A 102 -4.63 -4.47 17.33
N LYS A 103 -5.44 -3.44 17.04
CA LYS A 103 -6.61 -3.06 17.86
C LYS A 103 -7.85 -3.91 17.54
N GLN A 104 -7.91 -4.49 16.35
CA GLN A 104 -9.07 -5.25 15.86
C GLN A 104 -8.95 -6.76 16.14
N VAL A 105 -7.77 -7.23 16.56
CA VAL A 105 -7.48 -8.59 17.03
C VAL A 105 -7.53 -8.61 18.55
#